data_AF-A0AAU8CFW4-F1
#
_entry.id   AF-A0AAU8CFW4-F1
#
_cell.length_a   1.000
_cell.length_b   1.000
_cell.length_c   1.000
_cell.angle_alpha   90.00
_cell.angle_beta   90.00
_cell.angle_gamma   90.00
#
_symmetry.space_group_name_H-M   'P 1'
#
loop_
_entity.id
_entity.type
_entity.pdbx_description
1 polymer ?
#
loop_
_entity_poly.entity_id
_entity_poly.type
_entity_poly.pdbx_seq_one_letter_code
_entity_poly.pdbx_strand_id
1 'polypeptide(L)'
;MKVREATHDDADGIRRVAEASLEATYAGQLGEDIVAAAADEWYGTDRLADRLDADDVVYLVVVDDDSVVAFSESELDVRQPDGGQSSASAAGVAAIQWLHVHPDHRDRGLGGRLLEHTETELLERSANRVEGRVLAANRAGNEFYQASGYARTGKRTLDIAGETYTEHLYVNLPADEAAELTEEHEVDGGTVFVAYDERERGSEAPFYAAYNTTDREERYGFYCANCGSLDTAMDAMGRVECSECGNKRKATRWDSAYL
;
A
#
# COMPACT_ATOMS: atom_id res chain seq x y z
N MET A 1 -20.53 -6.92 17.08
CA MET A 1 -19.55 -6.15 16.26
C MET A 1 -18.48 -5.44 17.09
N LYS A 2 -17.33 -6.09 17.27
CA LYS A 2 -16.12 -5.53 17.91
C LYS A 2 -14.99 -5.43 16.87
N VAL A 3 -14.21 -4.34 16.91
CA VAL A 3 -12.94 -4.24 16.17
C VAL A 3 -11.81 -4.64 17.13
N ARG A 4 -10.87 -5.47 16.66
CA ARG A 4 -9.68 -5.88 17.42
C ARG A 4 -8.58 -6.34 16.47
N GLU A 5 -7.34 -6.43 16.97
CA GLU A 5 -6.25 -7.11 16.27
C GLU A 5 -6.61 -8.58 16.02
N ALA A 6 -6.19 -9.07 14.85
CA ALA A 6 -6.41 -10.44 14.42
C ALA A 6 -5.48 -11.40 15.17
N THR A 7 -5.93 -12.65 15.31
CA THR A 7 -5.09 -13.76 15.76
C THR A 7 -5.09 -14.86 14.70
N HIS A 8 -4.25 -15.87 14.87
CA HIS A 8 -4.23 -17.05 14.00
C HIS A 8 -5.60 -17.76 13.92
N ASP A 9 -6.45 -17.65 14.95
CA ASP A 9 -7.81 -18.21 14.94
C ASP A 9 -8.74 -17.51 13.95
N ASP A 10 -8.41 -16.28 13.52
CA ASP A 10 -9.20 -15.50 12.56
C ASP A 10 -8.85 -15.83 11.09
N ALA A 11 -7.82 -16.63 10.83
CA ALA A 11 -7.25 -16.83 9.50
C ALA A 11 -8.29 -17.30 8.46
N ASP A 12 -9.10 -18.30 8.80
CA ASP A 12 -10.18 -18.78 7.92
C ASP A 12 -11.24 -17.71 7.65
N GLY A 13 -11.53 -16.87 8.65
CA GLY A 13 -12.45 -15.74 8.52
C GLY A 13 -11.91 -14.65 7.61
N ILE A 14 -10.64 -14.30 7.74
CA ILE A 14 -9.94 -13.33 6.88
C ILE A 14 -9.94 -13.82 5.43
N ARG A 15 -9.52 -15.07 5.18
CA ARG A 15 -9.48 -15.64 3.83
C ARG A 15 -10.87 -15.60 3.16
N ARG A 16 -11.92 -16.04 3.88
CA ARG A 16 -13.30 -15.99 3.37
C ARG A 16 -13.75 -14.57 3.01
N VAL A 17 -13.45 -13.59 3.86
CA VAL A 17 -13.81 -12.19 3.59
C VAL A 17 -13.02 -11.63 2.40
N ALA A 18 -11.74 -11.99 2.28
CA ALA A 18 -10.88 -11.55 1.20
C ALA A 18 -11.38 -12.07 -0.15
N GLU A 19 -11.57 -13.40 -0.27
CA GLU A 19 -12.07 -14.07 -1.47
C GLU A 19 -13.40 -13.44 -1.93
N ALA A 20 -14.41 -13.41 -1.05
CA ALA A 20 -15.73 -12.89 -1.40
C ALA A 20 -15.69 -11.40 -1.79
N SER A 21 -14.86 -10.60 -1.11
CA SER A 21 -14.75 -9.17 -1.37
C SER A 21 -14.00 -8.87 -2.66
N LEU A 22 -12.92 -9.61 -2.95
CA LEU A 22 -12.15 -9.49 -4.19
C LEU A 22 -12.98 -9.93 -5.38
N GLU A 23 -13.65 -11.08 -5.32
CA GLU A 23 -14.51 -11.60 -6.38
C GLU A 23 -15.60 -10.58 -6.73
N ALA A 24 -16.35 -10.11 -5.73
CA ALA A 24 -17.43 -9.15 -5.91
C ALA A 24 -16.97 -7.79 -6.49
N THR A 25 -15.70 -7.44 -6.33
CA THR A 25 -15.17 -6.12 -6.73
C THR A 25 -14.44 -6.17 -8.07
N TYR A 26 -13.70 -7.23 -8.33
CA TYR A 26 -12.72 -7.28 -9.42
C TYR A 26 -12.98 -8.38 -10.44
N ALA A 27 -13.76 -9.42 -10.15
CA ALA A 27 -13.94 -10.54 -11.08
C ALA A 27 -14.55 -10.12 -12.42
N GLY A 28 -15.49 -9.17 -12.41
CA GLY A 28 -16.11 -8.64 -13.63
C GLY A 28 -15.15 -7.86 -14.55
N GLN A 29 -13.99 -7.43 -14.04
CA GLN A 29 -13.01 -6.65 -14.79
C GLN A 29 -11.73 -7.45 -15.07
N LEU A 30 -11.20 -8.12 -14.06
CA LEU A 30 -9.94 -8.85 -14.14
C LEU A 30 -10.15 -10.32 -14.54
N GLY A 31 -11.37 -10.85 -14.41
CA GLY A 31 -11.68 -12.28 -14.58
C GLY A 31 -11.66 -13.05 -13.27
N GLU A 32 -12.55 -14.03 -13.16
CA GLU A 32 -12.71 -14.88 -11.96
C GLU A 32 -11.43 -15.67 -11.64
N ASP A 33 -10.78 -16.25 -12.65
CA ASP A 33 -9.56 -17.05 -12.47
C ASP A 33 -8.40 -16.22 -11.91
N ILE A 34 -8.20 -15.01 -12.41
CA ILE A 34 -7.14 -14.09 -11.97
C ILE A 34 -7.39 -13.67 -10.51
N VAL A 35 -8.63 -13.35 -10.17
CA VAL A 35 -8.99 -12.95 -8.81
C VAL A 35 -8.88 -14.11 -7.82
N ALA A 36 -9.28 -15.31 -8.22
CA ALA A 36 -9.15 -16.51 -7.38
C ALA A 36 -7.68 -16.85 -7.11
N ALA A 37 -6.84 -16.84 -8.16
CA ALA A 37 -5.40 -17.05 -8.02
C ALA A 37 -4.74 -15.99 -7.12
N ALA A 38 -5.12 -14.72 -7.30
CA ALA A 38 -4.66 -13.63 -6.44
C ALA A 38 -5.04 -13.83 -4.97
N ALA A 39 -6.28 -14.23 -4.70
CA ALA A 39 -6.75 -14.46 -3.34
C ALA A 39 -6.00 -15.62 -2.66
N ASP A 40 -5.79 -16.73 -3.37
CA ASP A 40 -5.04 -17.89 -2.85
C ASP A 40 -3.56 -17.55 -2.58
N GLU A 41 -2.92 -16.81 -3.49
CA GLU A 41 -1.53 -16.37 -3.30
C GLU A 41 -1.37 -15.40 -2.12
N TRP A 42 -2.29 -14.44 -1.95
CA TRP A 42 -2.14 -13.41 -0.91
C TRP A 42 -2.63 -13.86 0.47
N TYR A 43 -3.65 -14.71 0.52
CA TYR A 43 -4.29 -15.18 1.75
C TYR A 43 -4.17 -16.69 1.97
N GLY A 44 -3.27 -17.34 1.23
CA GLY A 44 -2.86 -18.72 1.46
C GLY A 44 -2.36 -18.90 2.89
N THR A 45 -2.63 -20.08 3.46
CA THR A 45 -2.48 -20.36 4.89
C THR A 45 -1.11 -19.96 5.45
N ASP A 46 -0.03 -20.42 4.82
CA ASP A 46 1.34 -20.21 5.32
C ASP A 46 1.72 -18.72 5.27
N ARG A 47 1.40 -18.05 4.16
CA ARG A 47 1.67 -16.63 3.99
C ARG A 47 0.88 -15.76 4.97
N LEU A 48 -0.40 -16.05 5.16
CA LEU A 48 -1.23 -15.31 6.11
C LEU A 48 -0.71 -15.49 7.54
N ALA A 49 -0.30 -16.71 7.92
CA ALA A 49 0.33 -16.97 9.20
C ALA A 49 1.62 -16.13 9.38
N ASP A 50 2.52 -16.16 8.38
CA ASP A 50 3.75 -15.36 8.39
C ASP A 50 3.47 -13.85 8.52
N ARG A 51 2.41 -13.34 7.87
CA ARG A 51 2.03 -11.93 7.96
C ARG A 51 1.38 -11.57 9.30
N LEU A 52 0.65 -12.48 9.93
CA LEU A 52 0.09 -12.28 11.27
C LEU A 52 1.18 -12.23 12.36
N ASP A 53 2.31 -12.91 12.12
CA ASP A 53 3.46 -12.92 13.03
C ASP A 53 4.46 -11.77 12.78
N ALA A 54 4.29 -10.98 11.73
CA ALA A 54 5.21 -9.91 11.35
C ALA A 54 4.99 -8.65 12.20
N ASP A 55 6.04 -8.18 12.88
CA ASP A 55 5.99 -7.02 13.78
C ASP A 55 5.61 -5.69 13.09
N ASP A 56 5.91 -5.58 11.80
CA ASP A 56 5.63 -4.42 10.95
C ASP A 56 4.26 -4.49 10.25
N VAL A 57 3.50 -5.57 10.44
CA VAL A 57 2.18 -5.76 9.84
C VAL A 57 1.09 -5.67 10.91
N VAL A 58 -0.01 -5.01 10.59
CA VAL A 58 -1.19 -4.88 11.46
C VAL A 58 -2.41 -5.41 10.73
N TYR A 59 -3.03 -6.46 11.29
CA TYR A 59 -4.34 -6.93 10.88
C TYR A 59 -5.37 -6.56 11.92
N LEU A 60 -6.40 -5.81 11.53
CA LEU A 60 -7.59 -5.61 12.36
C LEU A 60 -8.77 -6.35 11.76
N VAL A 61 -9.57 -6.99 12.60
CA VAL A 61 -10.80 -7.68 12.21
C VAL A 61 -12.02 -7.06 12.88
N VAL A 62 -13.13 -7.07 12.16
CA VAL A 62 -14.46 -6.82 12.71
C VAL A 62 -15.16 -8.15 12.88
N VAL A 63 -15.52 -8.47 14.13
CA VAL A 63 -16.18 -9.73 14.49
C VAL A 63 -17.65 -9.49 14.81
N ASP A 64 -18.53 -10.24 14.16
CA ASP A 64 -19.97 -10.30 14.37
C ASP A 64 -20.41 -11.74 14.61
N ASP A 65 -21.04 -12.02 15.75
CA ASP A 65 -21.44 -13.38 16.19
C ASP A 65 -20.34 -14.45 15.97
N ASP A 66 -19.14 -14.17 16.50
CA ASP A 66 -17.93 -15.01 16.38
C ASP A 66 -17.42 -15.26 14.94
N SER A 67 -17.92 -14.48 13.97
CA SER A 67 -17.48 -14.53 12.58
C SER A 67 -16.81 -13.23 12.16
N VAL A 68 -15.66 -13.33 11.47
CA VAL A 68 -15.01 -12.18 10.85
C VAL A 68 -15.86 -11.70 9.67
N VAL A 69 -16.27 -10.43 9.67
CA VAL A 69 -17.12 -9.83 8.61
C VAL A 69 -16.42 -8.72 7.83
N ALA A 70 -15.30 -8.22 8.35
CA ALA A 70 -14.43 -7.26 7.69
C ALA A 70 -13.02 -7.37 8.28
N PHE A 71 -12.00 -7.01 7.51
CA PHE A 71 -10.64 -6.87 8.02
C PHE A 71 -9.86 -5.79 7.27
N SER A 72 -8.87 -5.23 7.93
CA SER A 72 -7.85 -4.38 7.32
C SER A 72 -6.49 -5.01 7.51
N GLU A 73 -5.61 -4.72 6.56
CA GLU A 73 -4.22 -5.12 6.55
C GLU A 73 -3.40 -3.88 6.25
N SER A 74 -2.48 -3.55 7.14
CA SER A 74 -1.59 -2.40 7.02
C SER A 74 -0.16 -2.82 7.28
N GLU A 75 0.78 -2.13 6.65
CA GLU A 75 2.22 -2.35 6.86
C GLU A 75 2.88 -1.03 7.26
N LEU A 76 3.68 -1.08 8.32
CA LEU A 76 4.41 0.03 8.89
C LEU A 76 5.83 0.03 8.35
N ASP A 77 6.17 1.07 7.61
CA ASP A 77 7.56 1.37 7.32
C ASP A 77 8.05 2.39 8.35
N VAL A 78 8.35 1.87 9.53
CA VAL A 78 9.06 2.65 10.54
C VAL A 78 10.52 2.62 10.13
N ARG A 79 11.03 3.76 9.63
CA ARG A 79 12.47 3.98 9.51
C ARG A 79 13.09 3.69 10.88
N GLN A 80 13.70 2.52 11.06
CA GLN A 80 14.52 2.31 12.25
C GLN A 80 15.66 3.33 12.16
N PRO A 81 15.85 4.20 13.16
CA PRO A 81 16.89 5.20 13.09
C PRO A 81 18.25 4.50 13.21
N ASP A 82 18.92 4.28 12.09
CA ASP A 82 20.32 3.88 12.04
C ASP A 82 21.21 5.13 12.08
N GLY A 83 21.29 5.76 13.26
CA GLY A 83 22.47 6.53 13.67
C GLY A 83 22.88 7.78 12.86
N GLY A 84 22.09 8.27 11.90
CA GLY A 84 22.38 9.48 11.13
C GLY A 84 21.56 10.68 11.61
N GLN A 85 22.23 11.73 12.09
CA GLN A 85 21.59 12.97 12.54
C GLN A 85 20.95 13.74 11.38
N SER A 86 19.63 13.62 11.26
CA SER A 86 18.76 14.64 10.65
C SER A 86 17.43 14.63 11.40
N SER A 87 17.16 15.74 12.07
CA SER A 87 16.11 15.93 13.07
C SER A 87 14.90 16.60 12.43
N ALA A 88 13.84 15.84 12.16
CA ALA A 88 12.45 16.31 12.13
C ALA A 88 11.50 15.10 12.20
N SER A 89 11.32 14.55 13.41
CA SER A 89 10.49 13.38 13.77
C SER A 89 10.90 12.05 13.12
N ALA A 90 10.93 10.97 13.90
CA ALA A 90 10.95 9.61 13.36
C ALA A 90 9.53 9.31 12.82
N ALA A 91 9.17 9.97 11.73
CA ALA A 91 7.94 9.86 10.99
C ALA A 91 7.86 8.46 10.34
N GLY A 92 7.06 7.55 10.91
CA GLY A 92 6.74 6.27 10.27
C GLY A 92 5.70 6.48 9.17
N VAL A 93 5.88 5.84 8.01
CA VAL A 93 4.86 5.80 6.97
C VAL A 93 4.14 4.47 7.06
N ALA A 94 2.83 4.50 7.24
CA ALA A 94 2.01 3.30 7.15
C ALA A 94 1.32 3.23 5.79
N ALA A 95 1.21 2.03 5.23
CA ALA A 95 0.41 1.76 4.06
C ALA A 95 -0.71 0.79 4.40
N ILE A 96 -1.96 1.23 4.25
CA ILE A 96 -3.11 0.32 4.21
C ILE A 96 -3.00 -0.45 2.92
N GLN A 97 -2.64 -1.72 3.03
CA GLN A 97 -2.68 -2.63 1.92
C GLN A 97 -4.14 -2.87 1.59
N TRP A 98 -4.89 -3.52 2.47
CA TRP A 98 -6.26 -3.93 2.19
C TRP A 98 -7.23 -3.45 3.26
N LEU A 99 -8.44 -3.15 2.83
CA LEU A 99 -9.59 -2.97 3.71
C LEU A 99 -10.79 -3.63 3.04
N HIS A 100 -11.15 -4.81 3.53
CA HIS A 100 -12.23 -5.61 2.99
C HIS A 100 -13.40 -5.64 3.95
N VAL A 101 -14.60 -5.42 3.39
CA VAL A 101 -15.86 -5.77 4.04
C VAL A 101 -16.50 -6.86 3.20
N HIS A 102 -16.97 -7.93 3.86
CA HIS A 102 -17.70 -9.00 3.20
C HIS A 102 -18.91 -8.41 2.44
N PRO A 103 -19.18 -8.83 1.18
CA PRO A 103 -20.26 -8.25 0.37
C PRO A 103 -21.61 -8.14 1.10
N ASP A 104 -22.03 -9.19 1.81
CA ASP A 104 -23.29 -9.22 2.57
C ASP A 104 -23.36 -8.24 3.76
N HIS A 105 -22.22 -7.69 4.17
CA HIS A 105 -22.09 -6.77 5.30
C HIS A 105 -21.72 -5.34 4.88
N ARG A 106 -21.65 -5.05 3.57
CA ARG A 106 -21.44 -3.70 3.03
C ARG A 106 -22.61 -2.77 3.35
N ASP A 107 -22.39 -1.46 3.20
CA ASP A 107 -23.38 -0.38 3.44
C ASP A 107 -23.90 -0.29 4.89
N ARG A 108 -23.21 -0.91 5.84
CA ARG A 108 -23.50 -0.85 7.29
C ARG A 108 -22.52 0.04 8.07
N GLY A 109 -21.69 0.82 7.37
CA GLY A 109 -20.67 1.68 7.97
C GLY A 109 -19.43 0.95 8.53
N LEU A 110 -19.28 -0.36 8.27
CA LEU A 110 -18.16 -1.15 8.78
C LEU A 110 -16.81 -0.71 8.22
N GLY A 111 -16.76 -0.35 6.94
CA GLY A 111 -15.53 0.11 6.30
C GLY A 111 -14.97 1.37 6.97
N GLY A 112 -15.82 2.37 7.21
CA GLY A 112 -15.41 3.61 7.89
C GLY A 112 -14.97 3.38 9.33
N ARG A 113 -15.71 2.58 10.10
CA ARG A 113 -15.33 2.22 11.48
C ARG A 113 -14.00 1.49 11.54
N LEU A 114 -13.77 0.56 10.60
CA LEU A 114 -12.53 -0.21 10.53
C LEU A 114 -11.35 0.67 10.12
N LEU A 115 -11.55 1.60 9.18
CA LEU A 115 -10.53 2.58 8.79
C LEU A 115 -10.13 3.46 9.97
N GLU A 116 -11.10 4.03 10.71
CA GLU A 116 -10.83 4.86 11.89
C GLU A 116 -10.00 4.13 12.95
N HIS A 117 -10.31 2.86 13.23
CA HIS A 117 -9.51 2.04 14.15
C HIS A 117 -8.14 1.73 13.57
N THR A 118 -8.04 1.46 12.26
CA THR A 118 -6.76 1.21 11.59
C THR A 118 -5.86 2.43 11.71
N GLU A 119 -6.37 3.63 11.44
CA GLU A 119 -5.62 4.88 11.56
C GLU A 119 -5.17 5.14 13.00
N THR A 120 -6.02 4.87 13.97
CA THR A 120 -5.70 5.01 15.39
C THR A 120 -4.54 4.08 15.78
N GLU A 121 -4.62 2.79 15.44
CA GLU A 121 -3.58 1.81 15.74
C GLU A 121 -2.25 2.15 15.04
N LEU A 122 -2.30 2.62 13.80
CA LEU A 122 -1.10 3.04 13.07
C LEU A 122 -0.47 4.29 13.71
N LEU A 123 -1.28 5.26 14.13
CA LEU A 123 -0.81 6.45 14.84
C LEU A 123 -0.16 6.10 16.19
N GLU A 124 -0.76 5.19 16.95
CA GLU A 124 -0.19 4.69 18.22
C GLU A 124 1.16 3.97 17.99
N ARG A 125 1.34 3.36 16.82
CA ARG A 125 2.61 2.78 16.34
C ARG A 125 3.53 3.81 15.67
N SER A 126 3.31 5.10 15.93
CA SER A 126 4.12 6.24 15.47
C SER A 126 4.08 6.51 13.95
N ALA A 127 3.08 5.98 13.24
CA ALA A 127 2.83 6.42 11.87
C ALA A 127 2.30 7.86 11.89
N ASN A 128 2.92 8.75 11.14
CA ASN A 128 2.44 10.13 10.98
C ASN A 128 1.82 10.38 9.60
N ARG A 129 1.92 9.41 8.70
CA ARG A 129 1.31 9.41 7.38
C ARG A 129 0.73 8.03 7.08
N VAL A 130 -0.51 8.01 6.60
CA VAL A 130 -1.18 6.79 6.14
C VAL A 130 -1.44 6.88 4.64
N GLU A 131 -1.00 5.86 3.92
CA GLU A 131 -1.15 5.74 2.47
C GLU A 131 -2.14 4.64 2.12
N GLY A 132 -2.88 4.82 1.03
CA GLY A 132 -3.79 3.83 0.47
C GLY A 132 -3.67 3.78 -1.05
N ARG A 133 -4.06 2.64 -1.63
CA ARG A 133 -4.02 2.46 -3.09
C ARG A 133 -5.26 1.74 -3.58
N VAL A 134 -5.81 2.21 -4.70
CA VAL A 134 -7.02 1.65 -5.29
C VAL A 134 -6.94 1.66 -6.80
N LEU A 135 -7.27 0.54 -7.45
CA LEU A 135 -7.45 0.51 -8.90
C LEU A 135 -8.47 1.57 -9.32
N ALA A 136 -8.16 2.36 -10.35
CA ALA A 136 -9.00 3.45 -10.83
C ALA A 136 -10.43 2.99 -11.21
N ALA A 137 -10.57 1.73 -11.58
CA ALA A 137 -11.84 1.14 -11.94
C ALA A 137 -12.72 0.74 -10.72
N ASN A 138 -12.14 0.57 -9.52
CA ASN A 138 -12.88 0.36 -8.29
C ASN A 138 -13.45 1.70 -7.78
N ARG A 139 -14.55 2.16 -8.38
CA ARG A 139 -15.18 3.45 -8.06
C ARG A 139 -15.54 3.57 -6.58
N ALA A 140 -16.11 2.52 -6.00
CA ALA A 140 -16.51 2.51 -4.59
C ALA A 140 -15.32 2.71 -3.64
N GLY A 141 -14.18 2.06 -3.91
CA GLY A 141 -12.96 2.26 -3.12
C GLY A 141 -12.37 3.66 -3.24
N ASN A 142 -12.42 4.25 -4.45
CA ASN A 142 -11.96 5.62 -4.67
C ASN A 142 -12.84 6.65 -3.96
N GLU A 143 -14.16 6.48 -4.03
CA GLU A 143 -15.13 7.32 -3.29
C GLU A 143 -14.96 7.15 -1.78
N PHE A 144 -14.69 5.93 -1.31
CA PHE A 144 -14.44 5.63 0.11
C PHE A 144 -13.25 6.41 0.67
N TYR A 145 -12.08 6.35 0.05
CA TYR A 145 -10.90 7.10 0.52
C TYR A 145 -11.14 8.62 0.51
N GLN A 146 -11.78 9.15 -0.54
CA GLN A 146 -12.10 10.58 -0.63
C GLN A 146 -13.09 11.00 0.48
N ALA A 147 -14.14 10.22 0.70
CA ALA A 147 -15.12 10.48 1.76
C ALA A 147 -14.51 10.39 3.17
N SER A 148 -13.46 9.58 3.32
CA SER A 148 -12.67 9.46 4.55
C SER A 148 -11.58 10.52 4.72
N GLY A 149 -11.48 11.49 3.80
CA GLY A 149 -10.56 12.62 3.91
C GLY A 149 -9.18 12.41 3.29
N TYR A 150 -8.95 11.29 2.61
CA TYR A 150 -7.68 11.07 1.91
C TYR A 150 -7.63 11.90 0.62
N ALA A 151 -6.52 12.59 0.42
CA ALA A 151 -6.23 13.27 -0.83
C ALA A 151 -5.67 12.28 -1.86
N ARG A 152 -6.15 12.36 -3.11
CA ARG A 152 -5.51 11.66 -4.22
C ARG A 152 -4.27 12.44 -4.65
N THR A 153 -3.09 11.91 -4.42
CA THR A 153 -1.82 12.61 -4.69
C THR A 153 -1.16 12.18 -5.99
N GLY A 154 -1.47 10.98 -6.47
CA GLY A 154 -0.85 10.44 -7.67
C GLY A 154 -1.62 9.29 -8.30
N LYS A 155 -1.01 8.75 -9.36
CA LYS A 155 -1.45 7.54 -10.02
C LYS A 155 -0.25 6.79 -10.55
N ARG A 156 -0.35 5.48 -10.67
CA ARG A 156 0.66 4.65 -11.31
C ARG A 156 0.03 3.60 -12.21
N THR A 157 0.89 3.02 -13.03
CA THR A 157 0.55 1.95 -13.95
C THR A 157 0.92 0.61 -13.33
N LEU A 158 -0.01 -0.33 -13.35
CA LEU A 158 0.18 -1.72 -12.92
C LEU A 158 0.02 -2.64 -14.13
N ASP A 159 0.81 -3.71 -14.16
CA ASP A 159 0.62 -4.82 -15.09
C ASP A 159 -0.02 -5.97 -14.32
N ILE A 160 -1.23 -6.36 -14.73
CA ILE A 160 -2.01 -7.44 -14.11
C ILE A 160 -2.39 -8.41 -15.21
N ALA A 161 -1.85 -9.63 -15.15
CA ALA A 161 -2.02 -10.67 -16.15
C ALA A 161 -1.72 -10.21 -17.60
N GLY A 162 -0.71 -9.35 -17.78
CA GLY A 162 -0.30 -8.81 -19.09
C GLY A 162 -1.20 -7.69 -19.62
N GLU A 163 -2.15 -7.22 -18.82
CA GLU A 163 -2.96 -6.04 -19.09
C GLU A 163 -2.56 -4.88 -18.20
N THR A 164 -2.68 -3.66 -18.74
CA THR A 164 -2.26 -2.45 -18.06
C THR A 164 -3.43 -1.78 -17.35
N TYR A 165 -3.28 -1.53 -16.05
CA TYR A 165 -4.26 -0.88 -15.19
C TYR A 165 -3.70 0.38 -14.53
N THR A 166 -4.57 1.35 -14.24
CA THR A 166 -4.22 2.51 -13.43
C THR A 166 -4.59 2.27 -11.98
N GLU A 167 -3.68 2.54 -11.06
CA GLU A 167 -3.92 2.60 -9.63
C GLU A 167 -3.78 4.05 -9.15
N HIS A 168 -4.74 4.51 -8.35
CA HIS A 168 -4.67 5.81 -7.69
C HIS A 168 -3.99 5.67 -6.33
N LEU A 169 -3.20 6.69 -5.99
CA LEU A 169 -2.49 6.82 -4.73
C LEU A 169 -3.19 7.83 -3.84
N TYR A 170 -3.42 7.44 -2.59
CA TYR A 170 -4.13 8.21 -1.60
C TYR A 170 -3.27 8.42 -0.36
N VAL A 171 -3.35 9.61 0.21
CA VAL A 171 -2.62 9.95 1.44
C VAL A 171 -3.56 10.66 2.40
N ASN A 172 -3.54 10.25 3.67
CA ASN A 172 -4.15 10.98 4.77
C ASN A 172 -3.10 11.90 5.41
N LEU A 173 -3.13 13.17 4.99
CA LEU A 173 -2.36 14.28 5.55
C LEU A 173 -3.27 15.50 5.64
N PRO A 174 -2.96 16.48 6.51
CA PRO A 174 -3.55 17.80 6.41
C PRO A 174 -3.39 18.33 4.97
N ALA A 175 -4.47 18.88 4.39
CA ALA A 175 -4.52 19.25 2.98
C ALA A 175 -3.40 20.22 2.53
N ASP A 176 -2.84 20.99 3.46
CA ASP A 176 -1.76 21.96 3.21
C ASP A 176 -0.37 21.31 3.08
N GLU A 177 -0.20 20.04 3.49
CA GLU A 177 1.11 19.33 3.50
C GLU A 177 1.30 18.39 2.29
N ALA A 178 0.27 18.14 1.48
CA ALA A 178 0.38 17.24 0.33
C ALA A 178 1.36 17.75 -0.75
N ALA A 179 1.52 19.07 -0.87
CA ALA A 179 2.49 19.70 -1.78
C ALA A 179 3.95 19.58 -1.30
N GLU A 180 4.18 19.30 -0.01
CA GLU A 180 5.53 19.13 0.55
C GLU A 180 6.13 17.74 0.27
N LEU A 181 5.40 16.88 -0.45
CA LEU A 181 5.81 15.50 -0.73
C LEU A 181 6.64 15.36 -2.01
N THR A 182 6.95 16.47 -2.70
CA THR A 182 7.93 16.49 -3.79
C THR A 182 9.13 17.34 -3.44
N GLU A 183 10.32 16.72 -3.43
CA GLU A 183 11.57 17.44 -3.22
C GLU A 183 12.41 17.44 -4.49
N GLU A 184 13.15 18.53 -4.69
CA GLU A 184 14.13 18.67 -5.77
C GLU A 184 15.45 18.01 -5.36
N HIS A 185 16.04 17.23 -6.27
CA HIS A 185 17.34 16.58 -6.11
C HIS A 185 18.22 16.89 -7.34
N GLU A 186 19.44 17.37 -7.09
CA GLU A 186 20.41 17.64 -8.15
C GLU A 186 21.12 16.35 -8.58
N VAL A 187 21.22 16.12 -9.89
CA VAL A 187 21.90 14.97 -10.49
C VAL A 187 22.83 15.40 -11.63
N ASP A 188 23.72 14.50 -12.04
CA ASP A 188 24.55 14.71 -13.22
C ASP A 188 23.67 14.82 -14.48
N GLY A 189 23.43 16.06 -14.93
CA GLY A 189 22.63 16.36 -16.12
C GLY A 189 21.35 17.14 -15.88
N GLY A 190 21.02 17.51 -14.63
CA GLY A 190 19.88 18.38 -14.31
C GLY A 190 19.34 18.20 -12.90
N THR A 191 18.08 18.58 -12.72
CA THR A 191 17.33 18.43 -11.48
C THR A 191 16.23 17.40 -11.68
N VAL A 192 16.01 16.54 -10.69
CA VAL A 192 14.88 15.61 -10.65
C VAL A 192 14.02 15.87 -9.42
N PHE A 193 12.77 15.42 -9.47
CA PHE A 193 11.75 15.67 -8.47
C PHE A 193 11.30 14.35 -7.86
N VAL A 194 11.64 14.11 -6.59
CA VAL A 194 11.34 12.86 -5.87
C VAL A 194 9.98 12.99 -5.19
N ALA A 195 9.03 12.13 -5.53
CA ALA A 195 7.69 12.10 -4.96
C ALA A 195 7.60 11.10 -3.80
N TYR A 196 7.70 11.59 -2.57
CA TYR A 196 7.67 10.77 -1.35
C TYR A 196 6.32 10.14 -1.06
N ASP A 197 5.25 10.58 -1.69
CA ASP A 197 3.93 9.95 -1.67
C ASP A 197 3.77 8.82 -2.70
N GLU A 198 4.73 8.66 -3.61
CA GLU A 198 4.78 7.57 -4.59
C GLU A 198 5.79 6.51 -4.17
N ARG A 199 5.53 5.94 -2.99
CA ARG A 199 6.37 4.94 -2.34
C ARG A 199 6.27 3.57 -3.05
N GLU A 200 7.35 2.82 -3.09
CA GLU A 200 7.38 1.39 -3.42
C GLU A 200 8.12 0.65 -2.31
N ARG A 201 7.63 -0.54 -1.94
CA ARG A 201 8.29 -1.37 -0.93
C ARG A 201 9.66 -1.83 -1.46
N GLY A 202 10.69 -1.80 -0.61
CA GLY A 202 11.99 -2.38 -0.91
C GLY A 202 12.37 -3.53 0.01
N SER A 203 13.51 -4.16 -0.26
CA SER A 203 14.10 -5.19 0.59
C SER A 203 14.77 -4.60 1.83
N GLU A 204 15.41 -3.44 1.67
CA GLU A 204 16.14 -2.73 2.74
C GLU A 204 15.41 -1.46 3.19
N ALA A 205 14.93 -0.66 2.23
CA ALA A 205 14.16 0.57 2.48
C ALA A 205 13.29 0.90 1.25
N PRO A 206 12.35 1.84 1.34
CA PRO A 206 11.55 2.25 0.19
C PRO A 206 12.31 2.72 -1.03
N PHE A 207 11.61 2.63 -2.16
CA PHE A 207 11.88 3.47 -3.31
C PHE A 207 10.80 4.54 -3.43
N TYR A 208 11.16 5.69 -3.98
CA TYR A 208 10.21 6.76 -4.32
C TYR A 208 10.32 7.06 -5.81
N ALA A 209 9.20 7.27 -6.49
CA ALA A 209 9.24 7.66 -7.90
C ALA A 209 9.92 9.04 -8.05
N ALA A 210 10.83 9.14 -9.02
CA ALA A 210 11.50 10.38 -9.37
C ALA A 210 11.12 10.82 -10.79
N TYR A 211 10.96 12.12 -11.00
CA TYR A 211 10.46 12.73 -12.22
C TYR A 211 11.41 13.78 -12.76
N ASN A 212 11.44 13.99 -14.08
CA ASN A 212 12.19 15.08 -14.70
C ASN A 212 11.51 16.45 -14.53
N THR A 213 10.22 16.45 -14.20
CA THR A 213 9.39 17.65 -14.12
C THR A 213 8.54 17.66 -12.85
N THR A 214 8.16 18.85 -12.39
CA THR A 214 7.36 19.05 -11.16
C THR A 214 5.92 18.55 -11.28
N ASP A 215 5.37 18.48 -12.49
CA ASP A 215 4.02 17.97 -12.78
C ASP A 215 3.94 16.43 -12.79
N ARG A 216 5.08 15.74 -12.60
CA ARG A 216 5.18 14.29 -12.46
C ARG A 216 4.67 13.49 -13.66
N GLU A 217 4.76 14.04 -14.87
CA GLU A 217 4.35 13.35 -16.10
C GLU A 217 5.50 12.53 -16.73
N GLU A 218 6.75 12.97 -16.56
CA GLU A 218 7.94 12.33 -17.14
C GLU A 218 8.79 11.64 -16.08
N ARG A 219 8.62 10.32 -15.91
CA ARG A 219 9.39 9.56 -14.91
C ARG A 219 10.86 9.48 -15.30
N TYR A 220 11.73 9.88 -14.37
CA TYR A 220 13.18 9.71 -14.45
C TYR A 220 13.58 8.29 -14.05
N GLY A 221 13.05 7.80 -12.92
CA GLY A 221 13.43 6.51 -12.34
C GLY A 221 12.94 6.39 -10.90
N PHE A 222 13.71 5.71 -10.05
CA PHE A 222 13.45 5.60 -8.63
C PHE A 222 14.58 6.15 -7.77
N TYR A 223 14.21 6.85 -6.70
CA TYR A 223 15.11 7.23 -5.62
C TYR A 223 15.12 6.13 -4.56
N CYS A 224 16.31 5.63 -4.21
CA CYS A 224 16.51 4.62 -3.17
C CYS A 224 16.64 5.29 -1.79
N ALA A 225 15.65 5.10 -0.92
CA ALA A 225 15.65 5.70 0.42
C ALA A 225 16.74 5.14 1.34
N ASN A 226 17.32 3.97 1.01
CA ASN A 226 18.36 3.32 1.80
C ASN A 226 19.69 4.09 1.72
N CYS A 227 20.13 4.46 0.51
CA CYS A 227 21.43 5.10 0.28
C CYS A 227 21.34 6.49 -0.35
N GLY A 228 20.13 6.96 -0.63
CA GLY A 228 19.86 8.25 -1.28
C GLY A 228 20.26 8.32 -2.76
N SER A 229 20.46 7.17 -3.42
CA SER A 229 20.87 7.12 -4.83
C SER A 229 19.68 7.12 -5.78
N LEU A 230 19.86 7.74 -6.94
CA LEU A 230 18.96 7.69 -8.09
C LEU A 230 19.47 6.72 -9.18
N ASP A 231 20.63 6.11 -8.98
CA ASP A 231 21.15 5.04 -9.85
C ASP A 231 20.42 3.74 -9.54
N THR A 232 19.30 3.56 -10.24
CA THR A 232 18.46 2.37 -10.15
C THR A 232 18.33 1.73 -11.53
N ALA A 233 18.57 0.43 -11.59
CA ALA A 233 18.31 -0.37 -12.77
C ALA A 233 16.89 -0.93 -12.72
N MET A 234 16.15 -0.81 -13.82
CA MET A 234 14.87 -1.48 -14.00
C MET A 234 14.98 -2.50 -15.13
N ASP A 235 14.56 -3.74 -14.87
CA ASP A 235 14.49 -4.74 -15.93
C ASP A 235 13.16 -4.70 -16.70
N ALA A 236 13.06 -5.50 -17.76
CA ALA A 236 11.88 -5.56 -18.61
C ALA A 236 10.60 -6.05 -17.88
N MET A 237 10.74 -6.61 -16.68
CA MET A 237 9.65 -7.07 -15.82
C MET A 237 9.30 -6.04 -14.73
N GLY A 238 9.85 -4.82 -14.82
CA GLY A 238 9.57 -3.74 -13.87
C GLY A 238 10.22 -3.93 -12.50
N ARG A 239 11.15 -4.89 -12.36
CA ARG A 239 11.91 -5.09 -11.13
C ARG A 239 12.98 -4.01 -11.05
N VAL A 240 13.02 -3.32 -9.93
CA VAL A 240 13.94 -2.21 -9.68
C VAL A 240 14.98 -2.66 -8.67
N GLU A 241 16.25 -2.41 -8.96
CA GLU A 241 17.38 -2.66 -8.06
C GLU A 241 18.25 -1.40 -8.00
N CYS A 242 18.63 -0.99 -6.78
CA CYS A 242 19.61 0.08 -6.59
C CYS A 242 21.00 -0.41 -6.94
N SER A 243 21.64 0.23 -7.91
CA SER A 243 22.99 -0.13 -8.38
C SER A 243 24.05 0.05 -7.28
N GLU A 244 23.82 0.95 -6.34
CA GLU A 244 24.77 1.32 -5.30
C GLU A 244 24.72 0.40 -4.06
N CYS A 245 23.52 0.07 -3.58
CA CYS A 245 23.35 -0.67 -2.31
C CYS A 245 22.63 -2.01 -2.44
N GLY A 246 22.19 -2.39 -3.65
CA GLY A 246 21.52 -3.67 -3.90
C GLY A 246 20.11 -3.78 -3.30
N ASN A 247 19.54 -2.69 -2.77
CA ASN A 247 18.14 -2.65 -2.37
C ASN A 247 17.25 -3.01 -3.57
N LYS A 248 16.22 -3.83 -3.37
CA LYS A 248 15.34 -4.32 -4.44
C LYS A 248 13.91 -3.95 -4.17
N ARG A 249 13.24 -3.36 -5.16
CA ARG A 249 11.80 -3.13 -5.10
C ARG A 249 11.09 -4.48 -4.99
N LYS A 250 10.27 -4.64 -3.96
CA LYS A 250 9.31 -5.73 -3.85
C LYS A 250 8.17 -5.44 -4.81
N ALA A 251 7.77 -6.44 -5.59
CA ALA A 251 6.63 -6.28 -6.47
C ALA A 251 5.35 -6.03 -5.63
N THR A 252 4.39 -5.36 -6.24
CA THR A 252 3.13 -5.11 -5.57
C THR A 252 2.20 -6.29 -5.75
N ARG A 253 1.25 -6.46 -4.83
CA ARG A 253 0.33 -7.61 -4.84
C ARG A 253 -0.34 -7.83 -6.20
N TRP A 254 -0.68 -6.77 -6.91
CA TRP A 254 -1.38 -6.82 -8.20
C TRP A 254 -0.44 -7.07 -9.39
N ASP A 255 0.87 -6.92 -9.22
CA ASP A 255 1.82 -7.08 -10.32
C ASP A 255 1.77 -8.53 -10.83
N SER A 256 1.83 -8.75 -12.14
CA SER A 256 1.87 -10.08 -12.75
C SER A 256 3.00 -10.99 -12.25
N ALA A 257 4.05 -10.44 -11.64
CA ALA A 257 5.09 -11.25 -10.99
C ALA A 257 4.63 -11.89 -9.68
N TYR A 258 3.47 -11.48 -9.16
CA TYR A 258 2.78 -11.97 -7.97
C TYR A 258 1.52 -12.81 -8.30
N LEU A 259 1.18 -13.02 -9.58
CA LEU A 259 -0.02 -13.75 -10.05
C LEU A 259 0.37 -14.89 -10.99
#